data_AF-F7KL85-F1
#
_entry.id   AF-F7KL85-F1
#
_cell.length_a   1.000
_cell.length_b   1.000
_cell.length_c   1.000
_cell.angle_alpha   90.00
_cell.angle_beta   90.00
_cell.angle_gamma   90.00
#
_symmetry.space_group_name_H-M   'P 1'
#
loop_
_entity.id
_entity.type
_entity.pdbx_description
1 polymer ?
#
loop_
_entity_poly.entity_id
_entity_poly.type
_entity_poly.pdbx_seq_one_letter_code
_entity_poly.pdbx_strand_id
1 'polypeptide(L)'
;MIQNDKQKNETIDYFDTQWNLLDLRQNFPNSVEPLRKPKQLEKMLDVVRNLAVGKAGFIRVDLYEINGEVYFSEYTFFSDCGFANFEPKEWDKKFGKLIDCSIN
;
A
#
# COMPACT_ATOMS: atom_id res chain seq x y z
N MET A 1 0.44 2.38 0.98
CA MET A 1 -0.46 2.43 2.15
C MET A 1 0.39 2.75 3.36
N ILE A 2 -0.10 3.57 4.29
CA ILE A 2 0.46 3.70 5.63
C ILE A 2 -0.69 3.42 6.60
N GLN A 3 -0.49 2.46 7.50
CA GLN A 3 -1.39 2.19 8.62
C GLN A 3 -0.79 2.77 9.90
N ASN A 4 -1.58 3.55 10.62
CA ASN A 4 -1.19 4.10 11.93
C ASN A 4 -1.90 3.30 13.02
N ASP A 5 -1.34 2.14 13.36
CA ASP A 5 -1.92 1.17 14.31
C ASP A 5 -1.44 1.38 15.76
N LYS A 6 -0.49 2.29 16.01
CA LYS A 6 0.09 2.55 17.34
C LYS A 6 -0.67 3.62 18.14
N GLN A 7 -1.77 4.12 17.62
CA GLN A 7 -2.62 5.14 18.26
C GLN A 7 -3.96 4.54 18.69
N LYS A 8 -4.68 5.28 19.55
CA LYS A 8 -6.01 4.87 20.05
C LYS A 8 -7.03 4.65 18.91
N ASN A 9 -6.93 5.45 17.85
CA ASN A 9 -7.78 5.35 16.67
C ASN A 9 -6.88 4.98 15.49
N GLU A 10 -7.05 3.78 14.98
CA GLU A 10 -6.31 3.32 13.82
C GLU A 10 -6.79 4.02 12.54
N THR A 11 -5.84 4.37 11.68
CA THR A 11 -6.12 4.98 10.37
C THR A 11 -5.32 4.30 9.28
N ILE A 12 -5.86 4.32 8.06
CA ILE A 12 -5.18 3.85 6.86
C ILE A 12 -5.27 4.90 5.77
N ASP A 13 -4.12 5.26 5.22
CA ASP A 13 -3.99 6.22 4.13
C ASP A 13 -3.30 5.60 2.92
N TYR A 14 -3.85 5.90 1.74
CA TYR A 14 -3.35 5.39 0.45
C TYR A 14 -2.80 6.54 -0.37
N PHE A 15 -1.59 6.36 -0.89
CA PHE A 15 -0.92 7.34 -1.72
C PHE A 15 -0.53 6.68 -3.04
N ASP A 16 -0.50 7.47 -4.11
CA ASP A 16 0.19 7.06 -5.34
C ASP A 16 1.72 7.15 -5.17
N THR A 17 2.45 6.75 -6.21
CA THR A 17 3.92 6.79 -6.22
C THR A 17 4.51 8.19 -6.20
N GLN A 18 3.70 9.23 -6.42
CA GLN A 18 4.11 10.63 -6.37
C GLN A 18 3.77 11.31 -5.03
N TRP A 19 3.30 10.55 -4.04
CA TRP A 19 2.87 11.04 -2.73
C TRP A 19 1.55 11.85 -2.78
N ASN A 20 0.71 11.65 -3.79
CA ASN A 20 -0.64 12.21 -3.78
C ASN A 20 -1.56 11.29 -2.97
N LEU A 21 -2.26 11.85 -1.98
CA LEU A 21 -3.29 11.15 -1.24
C LEU A 21 -4.41 10.75 -2.20
N LEU A 22 -4.79 9.48 -2.16
CA LEU A 22 -5.89 8.96 -2.94
C LEU A 22 -7.18 9.09 -2.13
N ASP A 23 -8.25 9.55 -2.78
CA ASP A 23 -9.59 9.64 -2.18
C ASP A 23 -10.23 8.24 -2.11
N LEU A 24 -9.71 7.43 -1.18
CA LEU A 24 -10.19 6.10 -0.89
C LEU A 24 -9.88 5.68 0.55
N ARG A 25 -10.69 4.76 1.06
CA ARG A 25 -10.46 4.09 2.35
C ARG A 25 -10.79 2.60 2.26
N GLN A 26 -10.27 1.86 3.23
CA GLN A 26 -10.52 0.44 3.45
C GLN A 26 -10.34 0.15 4.93
N ASN A 27 -11.19 -0.70 5.53
CA ASN A 27 -11.18 -1.17 6.93
C ASN A 27 -11.23 -0.10 8.05
N PHE A 28 -10.49 0.99 7.89
CA PHE A 28 -10.32 2.10 8.84
C PHE A 28 -10.50 3.44 8.14
N PRO A 29 -10.81 4.52 8.89
CA PRO A 29 -10.85 5.87 8.34
C PRO A 29 -9.46 6.35 7.89
N ASN A 30 -9.44 7.36 7.01
CA ASN A 30 -8.21 8.09 6.69
C ASN A 30 -7.76 8.95 7.89
N SER A 31 -6.48 9.33 7.90
CA SER A 31 -5.96 10.23 8.92
C SER A 31 -6.60 11.61 8.82
N VAL A 32 -6.94 12.20 9.98
CA VAL A 32 -7.44 13.58 10.06
C VAL A 32 -6.32 14.57 9.75
N GLU A 33 -5.12 14.26 10.22
CA GLU A 33 -3.92 15.08 10.01
C GLU A 33 -3.08 14.53 8.85
N PRO A 34 -2.51 15.40 8.01
CA PRO A 34 -1.63 14.97 6.92
C PRO A 34 -0.42 14.19 7.40
N LEU A 35 -0.15 13.05 6.75
CA LEU A 35 1.05 12.27 7.00
C LEU A 35 2.28 12.91 6.34
N ARG A 36 3.43 12.76 7.01
CA ARG A 36 4.72 13.20 6.47
C ARG A 36 5.21 12.21 5.41
N LYS A 37 5.63 12.74 4.25
CA LYS A 37 6.34 11.98 3.21
C LYS A 37 7.60 11.31 3.79
N PRO A 38 7.77 9.98 3.62
CA PRO A 38 9.02 9.29 3.93
C PRO A 38 10.19 9.95 3.21
N LYS A 39 11.31 10.16 3.91
CA LYS A 39 12.51 10.74 3.29
C LYS A 39 13.06 9.82 2.21
N GLN A 40 12.88 8.51 2.38
CA GLN A 40 13.39 7.48 1.50
C GLN A 40 12.33 6.94 0.51
N LEU A 41 11.28 7.72 0.17
CA LEU A 41 10.20 7.23 -0.71
C LEU A 41 10.77 6.68 -2.04
N GLU A 42 11.68 7.38 -2.69
CA GLU A 42 12.26 6.92 -3.97
C GLU A 42 13.00 5.59 -3.81
N LYS A 43 13.82 5.45 -2.75
CA LYS A 43 14.53 4.20 -2.42
C LYS A 43 13.53 3.07 -2.14
N MET A 44 12.44 3.35 -1.44
CA MET A 44 11.36 2.38 -1.20
C MET A 44 10.71 1.92 -2.51
N LEU A 45 10.40 2.84 -3.42
CA LEU A 45 9.83 2.51 -4.73
C LEU A 45 10.79 1.64 -5.55
N ASP A 46 12.08 1.94 -5.55
CA ASP A 46 13.10 1.13 -6.22
C ASP A 46 13.23 -0.27 -5.61
N VAL A 47 13.19 -0.37 -4.28
CA VAL A 47 13.17 -1.66 -3.58
C VAL A 47 11.93 -2.46 -4.01
N VAL A 48 10.73 -1.88 -3.99
CA VAL A 48 9.50 -2.58 -4.39
C VAL A 48 9.55 -3.00 -5.87
N ARG A 49 10.05 -2.15 -6.78
CA ARG A 49 10.20 -2.49 -8.20
C ARG A 49 11.10 -3.72 -8.40
N ASN A 50 12.25 -3.76 -7.71
CA ASN A 50 13.17 -4.89 -7.77
C ASN A 50 12.56 -6.15 -7.16
N LEU A 51 11.89 -6.01 -6.01
CA LEU A 51 11.21 -7.11 -5.34
C LEU A 51 10.05 -7.65 -6.19
N ALA A 52 9.39 -6.84 -7.01
CA ALA A 52 8.28 -7.28 -7.87
C ALA A 52 8.73 -8.07 -9.11
N VAL A 53 10.00 -8.02 -9.51
CA VAL A 53 10.50 -8.73 -10.70
C VAL A 53 10.20 -10.22 -10.61
N GLY A 54 9.55 -10.76 -11.64
CA GLY A 54 9.19 -12.18 -11.74
C GLY A 54 8.01 -12.62 -10.87
N LYS A 55 7.31 -11.69 -10.22
CA LYS A 55 6.10 -11.99 -9.43
C LYS A 55 4.84 -11.67 -10.23
N ALA A 56 3.82 -12.50 -10.08
CA ALA A 56 2.51 -12.34 -10.71
C ALA A 56 1.45 -11.96 -9.67
N GLY A 57 0.39 -11.30 -10.13
CA GLY A 57 -0.75 -10.93 -9.31
C GLY A 57 -0.50 -9.72 -8.39
N PHE A 58 -1.29 -9.64 -7.32
CA PHE A 58 -1.25 -8.56 -6.34
C PHE A 58 -0.52 -8.99 -5.06
N ILE A 59 0.51 -8.25 -4.69
CA ILE A 59 1.34 -8.52 -3.52
C ILE A 59 1.57 -7.21 -2.78
N ARG A 60 1.30 -7.20 -1.48
CA ARG A 60 1.72 -6.11 -0.59
C ARG A 60 3.15 -6.37 -0.13
N VAL A 61 3.97 -5.32 -0.12
CA VAL A 61 5.33 -5.35 0.39
C VAL A 61 5.42 -4.37 1.54
N ASP A 62 5.78 -4.88 2.72
CA ASP A 62 5.85 -4.06 3.93
C ASP A 62 7.29 -3.57 4.13
N LEU A 63 7.47 -2.24 4.14
CA LEU A 63 8.75 -1.56 4.30
C LEU A 63 8.71 -0.59 5.49
N TYR A 64 9.83 -0.45 6.18
CA TYR A 64 10.04 0.55 7.24
C TYR A 64 11.16 1.54 6.88
N GLU A 65 10.99 2.81 7.24
CA GLU A 65 12.08 3.79 7.30
C GLU A 65 12.52 3.97 8.76
N ILE A 66 13.76 3.60 9.08
CA ILE A 66 14.32 3.79 10.43
C ILE A 66 15.67 4.47 10.27
N ASN A 67 15.83 5.65 10.86
CA ASN A 67 17.07 6.44 10.79
C ASN A 67 17.59 6.69 9.37
N GLY A 68 16.68 6.85 8.39
CA GLY A 68 17.03 7.08 6.99
C GLY A 68 17.39 5.82 6.21
N GLU A 69 17.28 4.64 6.81
CA GLU A 69 17.45 3.35 6.15
C GLU A 69 16.11 2.65 5.90
N VAL A 70 16.04 1.90 4.80
CA VAL A 70 14.84 1.17 4.36
C VAL A 70 15.00 -0.31 4.69
N TYR A 71 14.04 -0.87 5.41
CA TYR A 71 14.04 -2.27 5.82
C TYR A 71 12.83 -2.99 5.24
N PHE A 72 13.07 -4.17 4.66
CA PHE A 72 12.02 -5.08 4.26
C PHE A 72 11.54 -5.89 5.46
N SER A 73 10.22 -6.05 5.58
CA SER A 73 9.59 -6.89 6.60
C SER A 73 9.03 -8.16 5.98
N GLU A 74 8.01 -8.04 5.14
CA GLU A 74 7.29 -9.19 4.60
C GLU A 74 6.69 -8.96 3.21
N TYR A 75 6.33 -10.08 2.58
CA TYR A 75 5.36 -10.12 1.49
C TYR A 75 4.02 -10.59 2.04
N THR A 76 2.95 -9.91 1.70
CA THR A 76 1.58 -10.37 1.96
C THR A 76 0.89 -10.63 0.63
N PHE A 77 0.65 -11.91 0.33
CA PHE A 77 -0.13 -12.32 -0.84
C PHE A 77 -1.61 -12.22 -0.49
N PHE A 78 -2.36 -11.41 -1.24
CA PHE A 78 -3.80 -11.22 -1.06
C PHE A 78 -4.17 -10.80 0.38
N SER A 79 -3.87 -9.55 0.75
CA SER A 79 -4.31 -8.95 2.02
C SER A 79 -5.82 -9.18 2.24
N ASP A 80 -6.20 -9.53 3.47
CA ASP A 80 -7.58 -9.89 3.83
C ASP A 80 -8.20 -10.99 2.95
N CYS A 81 -7.37 -11.95 2.53
CA CYS A 81 -7.74 -12.99 1.56
C CYS A 81 -8.28 -12.44 0.22
N GLY A 82 -7.99 -11.16 -0.08
CA GLY A 82 -8.49 -10.47 -1.27
C GLY A 82 -9.94 -9.96 -1.17
N PHE A 83 -10.56 -9.99 0.02
CA PHE A 83 -11.99 -9.62 0.18
C PHE A 83 -12.23 -8.24 0.82
N ALA A 84 -11.18 -7.51 1.20
CA ALA A 84 -11.35 -6.18 1.75
C ALA A 84 -11.77 -5.18 0.67
N ASN A 85 -12.97 -4.60 0.83
CA ASN A 85 -13.54 -3.66 -0.13
C ASN A 85 -12.96 -2.25 0.05
N PHE A 86 -12.81 -1.52 -1.06
CA PHE A 86 -12.51 -0.10 -1.04
C PHE A 86 -13.77 0.76 -1.09
N GLU A 87 -13.71 1.92 -0.45
CA GLU A 87 -14.73 2.97 -0.56
C GLU A 87 -14.09 4.25 -1.08
N PRO A 88 -14.62 4.85 -2.16
CA PRO A 88 -15.77 4.40 -2.94
C PRO A 88 -15.49 3.13 -3.79
N LYS A 89 -16.53 2.31 -4.03
CA LYS A 89 -16.47 1.03 -4.77
C LYS A 89 -15.85 1.07 -6.17
N GLU A 90 -15.67 2.25 -6.76
CA GLU A 90 -14.98 2.40 -8.03
C GLU A 90 -13.50 2.01 -7.96
N TRP A 91 -12.90 2.09 -6.76
CA TRP A 91 -11.52 1.70 -6.53
C TRP A 91 -11.30 0.19 -6.65
N ASP A 92 -12.27 -0.64 -6.25
CA ASP A 92 -12.21 -2.09 -6.46
C ASP A 92 -12.06 -2.41 -7.95
N LYS A 93 -12.84 -1.74 -8.80
CA LYS A 93 -12.75 -1.90 -10.26
C LYS A 93 -11.44 -1.36 -10.82
N LYS A 94 -10.95 -0.23 -10.30
CA LYS A 94 -9.71 0.40 -10.77
C LYS A 94 -8.50 -0.50 -10.48
N PHE A 95 -8.39 -1.02 -9.27
CA PHE A 95 -7.30 -1.93 -8.91
C PHE A 95 -7.44 -3.30 -9.57
N GLY A 96 -8.68 -3.84 -9.67
CA GLY A 96 -8.91 -5.11 -10.35
C GLY A 96 -8.46 -5.12 -11.82
N LYS A 97 -8.58 -3.98 -12.53
CA LYS A 97 -8.09 -3.83 -13.92
C LYS A 97 -6.56 -3.87 -14.05
N LEU A 98 -5.82 -3.68 -12.96
CA LEU A 98 -4.35 -3.72 -12.96
C LEU A 98 -3.80 -5.13 -12.72
N ILE A 99 -4.65 -6.05 -12.28
CA ILE A 99 -4.25 -7.42 -11.94
C ILE A 99 -4.48 -8.30 -13.17
N ASP A 100 -3.39 -8.89 -13.65
CA ASP A 100 -3.49 -9.96 -14.64
C ASP A 100 -3.84 -11.27 -13.94
N CYS A 101 -5.03 -11.80 -14.24
CA CYS A 101 -5.55 -13.08 -13.74
C CYS A 101 -5.47 -14.18 -14.80
N SER A 102 -4.79 -13.95 -15.94
CA SER A 102 -4.60 -15.00 -16.93
C SER A 102 -3.79 -16.15 -16.33
N ILE A 103 -4.27 -17.37 -16.56
CA ILE A 103 -3.59 -18.59 -16.15
C ILE A 103 -2.70 -18.99 -17.34
N ASN A 104 -1.38 -18.98 -17.14
CA ASN A 104 -0.41 -19.54 -18.10
C ASN A 104 -0.48 -21.08 -18.10
#